data_AF-A0A8S2ZGC3-F1
#
_entry.id   AF-A0A8S2ZGC3-F1
#
_cell.length_a   1.000
_cell.length_b   1.000
_cell.length_c   1.000
_cell.angle_alpha   90.00
_cell.angle_beta   90.00
_cell.angle_gamma   90.00
#
_symmetry.space_group_name_H-M   'P 1'
#
loop_
_entity.id
_entity.type
_entity.pdbx_description
1 polymer ?
#
loop_
_entity_poly.entity_id
_entity_poly.type
_entity_poly.pdbx_seq_one_letter_code
_entity_poly.pdbx_strand_id
1 'polypeptide(L)' 'MEYLAKGTTGFTGADIENMVNQAALYAAQIDAPAVNMKHLEHARDKVLMGPAKKSKI' A
#
# COMPACT_ATOMS: atom_id res chain seq x y z
N MET A 1 1.30 3.47 -17.89
CA MET A 1 0.59 2.54 -16.97
C MET A 1 1.33 1.19 -16.85
N GLU A 2 2.68 1.17 -16.84
CA GLU A 2 3.43 -0.11 -16.82
C GLU A 2 4.34 -0.29 -15.61
N TYR A 3 4.52 0.74 -14.78
CA TYR A 3 5.47 0.70 -13.66
C TYR A 3 4.93 0.02 -12.40
N LEU A 4 3.60 0.03 -12.18
CA LEU A 4 2.97 -0.67 -11.05
C LEU A 4 2.82 -2.18 -11.31
N ALA A 5 2.51 -2.56 -12.55
CA ALA A 5 2.19 -3.95 -12.89
C ALA A 5 3.38 -4.92 -12.80
N LYS A 6 4.62 -4.44 -13.01
CA LYS A 6 5.83 -5.27 -12.89
C LYS A 6 6.24 -5.56 -11.44
N GLY A 7 5.78 -4.76 -10.48
CA GLY A 7 6.06 -4.95 -9.04
C GLY A 7 5.01 -5.77 -8.30
N THR A 8 3.85 -6.05 -8.91
CA THR A 8 2.71 -6.76 -8.32
C THR A 8 2.49 -8.17 -8.90
N THR A 9 3.43 -8.72 -9.66
CA THR A 9 3.41 -10.14 -10.03
C THR A 9 3.62 -10.98 -8.77
N GLY A 10 2.53 -11.46 -8.18
CA GLY A 10 2.53 -12.22 -6.91
C GLY A 10 1.71 -11.59 -5.78
N PHE A 11 1.10 -10.43 -5.99
CA PHE A 11 0.17 -9.84 -5.01
C PHE A 11 -1.18 -10.56 -5.09
N THR A 12 -1.70 -11.00 -3.95
CA THR A 12 -3.06 -11.52 -3.84
C THR A 12 -4.06 -10.36 -3.81
N GLY A 13 -5.35 -10.64 -4.02
CA GLY A 13 -6.41 -9.62 -3.86
C GLY A 13 -6.33 -8.89 -2.52
N ALA A 14 -6.01 -9.63 -1.45
CA ALA A 14 -5.84 -9.10 -0.10
C ALA A 14 -4.64 -8.14 0.03
N ASP A 15 -3.54 -8.38 -0.68
CA ASP A 15 -2.37 -7.49 -0.67
C ASP A 15 -2.67 -6.17 -1.39
N ILE A 16 -3.44 -6.22 -2.48
CA ILE A 16 -3.89 -5.05 -3.22
C ILE A 16 -4.84 -4.22 -2.34
N GLU A 17 -5.81 -4.85 -1.71
CA GLU A 17 -6.74 -4.19 -0.78
C GLU A 17 -5.99 -3.52 0.38
N ASN A 18 -5.01 -4.23 0.97
CA ASN A 18 -4.22 -3.68 2.06
C ASN A 18 -3.35 -2.49 1.62
N MET A 19 -2.74 -2.57 0.43
CA MET A 19 -1.95 -1.48 -0.14
C MET A 19 -2.82 -0.23 -0.41
N VAL A 20 -4.00 -0.41 -1.02
CA VAL A 20 -4.91 0.71 -1.29
C VAL A 20 -5.41 1.33 0.01
N ASN A 21 -5.74 0.52 1.02
CA ASN A 21 -6.17 1.01 2.33
C ASN A 21 -5.06 1.82 3.03
N GLN A 22 -3.81 1.32 3.04
CA GLN A 22 -2.68 2.06 3.62
C GLN A 22 -2.41 3.38 2.86
N ALA A 23 -2.54 3.39 1.54
CA ALA A 23 -2.36 4.60 0.73
C ALA A 23 -3.45 5.65 1.02
N ALA A 24 -4.70 5.21 1.17
CA ALA A 24 -5.83 6.07 1.51
C ALA A 24 -5.70 6.63 2.94
N LEU A 25 -5.34 5.79 3.91
CA LEU A 25 -5.10 6.22 5.29
C LEU A 25 -3.98 7.26 5.36
N TYR A 26 -2.87 7.03 4.66
CA TYR A 26 -1.75 7.98 4.65
C TYR A 26 -2.15 9.30 3.98
N ALA A 27 -2.89 9.26 2.87
CA ALA A 27 -3.41 10.46 2.22
C ALA A 27 -4.35 11.24 3.15
N ALA A 28 -5.23 10.56 3.87
CA ALA A 28 -6.13 11.18 4.85
C ALA A 28 -5.37 11.76 6.06
N GLN A 29 -4.31 11.09 6.54
CA GLN A 29 -3.50 11.58 7.66
C GLN A 29 -2.76 12.89 7.36
N ILE A 30 -2.38 13.12 6.10
CA ILE A 30 -1.68 14.34 5.68
C ILE A 30 -2.64 15.38 5.06
N ASP A 31 -3.95 15.17 5.20
CA ASP A 31 -5.01 16.02 4.63
C ASP A 31 -4.85 16.24 3.10
N ALA A 32 -4.39 15.20 2.40
CA ALA A 32 -4.22 15.28 0.95
C ALA A 32 -5.59 15.22 0.24
N PRO A 33 -5.82 16.05 -0.79
CA PRO A 33 -7.09 16.10 -1.51
C PRO A 33 -7.37 14.83 -2.33
N ALA A 34 -6.34 14.02 -2.62
CA ALA A 34 -6.48 12.76 -3.35
C ALA A 34 -5.30 11.81 -3.07
N VAL A 35 -5.53 10.51 -3.32
CA VAL A 35 -4.47 9.50 -3.31
C VAL A 35 -3.59 9.67 -4.54
N ASN A 36 -2.32 10.01 -4.33
CA ASN A 36 -1.32 10.19 -5.37
C ASN A 36 -0.36 8.99 -5.42
N MET A 37 0.42 8.91 -6.51
CA MET A 37 1.45 7.89 -6.69
C MET A 37 2.40 7.79 -5.49
N LYS A 38 2.76 8.92 -4.86
CA LYS A 38 3.60 8.95 -3.65
C LYS A 38 2.98 8.20 -2.47
N HIS A 39 1.66 8.23 -2.32
CA HIS A 39 0.95 7.52 -1.25
C HIS A 39 0.90 6.01 -1.54
N LEU A 40 0.70 5.64 -2.80
CA LEU A 40 0.80 4.25 -3.24
C LEU A 40 2.22 3.70 -3.10
N GLU A 41 3.24 4.51 -3.37
CA GLU A 41 4.65 4.15 -3.17
C GLU A 41 5.01 3.95 -1.70
N HIS A 42 4.46 4.79 -0.82
CA HIS A 42 4.62 4.60 0.62
C HIS A 42 3.89 3.33 1.11
N ALA A 43 2.67 3.10 0.59
CA ALA A 43 1.87 1.94 0.94
C ALA A 43 2.48 0.62 0.45
N ARG A 44 3.03 0.57 -0.77
CA ARG A 44 3.72 -0.64 -1.28
C ARG A 44 4.92 -0.98 -0.42
N ASP A 45 5.69 0.01 0.04
CA ASP A 45 6.87 -0.21 0.87
C ASP A 45 6.46 -0.80 2.23
N LYS A 46 5.37 -0.27 2.81
CA LYS A 46 4.74 -0.83 4.00
C LYS A 46 4.20 -2.25 3.83
N VAL A 47 3.57 -2.56 2.69
CA VAL A 47 3.04 -3.91 2.41
C VAL A 47 4.18 -4.90 2.14
N LEU A 48 5.23 -4.48 1.43
CA LEU A 48 6.45 -5.26 1.16
C LEU A 48 7.28 -5.52 2.42
N MET A 49 7.41 -4.53 3.31
CA MET A 49 8.00 -4.71 4.65
C MET A 49 7.17 -5.68 5.52
N GLY A 50 5.92 -5.93 5.10
CA GLY A 50 4.93 -6.71 5.80
C GLY A 50 4.25 -5.88 6.89
N PRO A 51 2.98 -6.18 7.22
CA PRO A 51 2.41 -5.67 8.46
C PRO A 51 3.35 -6.11 9.58
N ALA A 52 3.77 -5.18 10.45
CA ALA A 52 4.51 -5.51 11.66
C ALA A 52 3.82 -6.72 12.27
N LYS A 53 4.49 -7.88 12.26
CA LYS A 53 3.88 -9.15 12.63
C LYS A 53 3.30 -8.96 14.03
N LYS A 54 1.98 -8.74 14.12
CA LYS A 54 1.23 -9.05 15.32
C LYS A 54 1.13 -10.58 15.33
N SER A 55 2.29 -11.24 15.49
CA SER A 55 2.36 -12.59 16.01
C SER A 55 1.83 -12.47 17.43
N LYS A 56 0.51 -12.53 17.54
CA LYS A 56 -0.17 -12.73 18.79
C LYS A 56 0.14 -14.17 19.16
N ILE A 57 1.07 -14.33 20.10
CA ILE A 57 1.33 -15.59 20.79
C ILE A 57 0.03 -16.05 21.45
#